data_AF-A0A9D2ZX37-F1
#
_entry.id   AF-A0A9D2ZX37-F1
#
_cell.length_a   1.000
_cell.length_b   1.000
_cell.length_c   1.000
_cell.angle_alpha   90.00
_cell.angle_beta   90.00
_cell.angle_gamma   90.00
#
_symmetry.space_group_name_H-M   'P 1'
#
loop_
_entity.id
_entity.type
_entity.pdbx_description
1 polymer ?
#
loop_
_entity_poly.entity_id
_entity_poly.type
_entity_poly.pdbx_seq_one_letter_code
_entity_poly.pdbx_strand_id
1 'polypeptide(L)'
;LDDSARLMEASDLRTHTEKLPEGGSVTVLSSKSEQLIRLSPKDIGQPPAGKSMQMWVIGADGPENAGLMADEPVTITGEKFTDGSVFGITVEPEGGSKQPTTDPIVAIDL
;
A
#
# COMPACT_ATOMS: atom_id res chain seq x y z
N LEU A 1 6.53 13.39 -16.67
CA LEU A 1 7.58 12.67 -15.91
C LEU A 1 6.98 11.34 -15.52
N ASP A 2 7.76 10.27 -15.55
CA ASP A 2 7.34 8.98 -14.99
C ASP A 2 7.09 9.13 -13.48
N ASP A 3 6.03 8.53 -12.94
CA ASP A 3 5.72 8.67 -11.50
C ASP A 3 6.84 8.13 -10.60
N SER A 4 7.58 7.11 -11.07
CA SER A 4 8.74 6.60 -10.35
C SER A 4 9.87 7.63 -10.30
N ALA A 5 10.09 8.38 -11.38
CA ALA A 5 11.08 9.45 -11.41
C ALA A 5 10.68 10.59 -10.46
N ARG A 6 9.41 10.98 -10.43
CA ARG A 6 8.88 11.99 -9.49
C ARG A 6 9.12 11.59 -8.04
N LEU A 7 8.83 10.33 -7.68
CA LEU A 7 9.13 9.80 -6.35
C LEU A 7 10.62 9.88 -6.01
N MET A 8 11.49 9.45 -6.92
CA MET A 8 12.95 9.45 -6.68
C MET A 8 13.54 10.86 -6.55
N GLU A 9 12.94 11.85 -7.19
CA GLU A 9 13.37 13.25 -7.13
C GLU A 9 12.72 14.03 -5.97
N ALA A 10 11.71 13.45 -5.31
CA ALA A 10 10.99 14.10 -4.23
C ALA A 10 11.86 14.29 -2.98
N SER A 11 11.93 15.53 -2.48
CA SER A 11 12.72 15.86 -1.29
C SER A 11 12.22 15.20 -0.01
N ASP A 12 10.96 14.76 0.00
CA ASP A 12 10.29 14.09 1.12
C ASP A 12 10.07 12.59 0.85
N LEU A 13 10.82 11.99 -0.08
CA LEU A 13 10.76 10.55 -0.33
C LEU A 13 11.02 9.76 0.96
N ARG A 14 10.04 8.93 1.32
CA ARG A 14 10.15 7.93 2.39
C ARG A 14 10.21 6.54 1.75
N THR A 15 11.04 5.67 2.31
CA THR A 15 11.12 4.26 1.92
C THR A 15 10.94 3.42 3.16
N HIS A 16 10.02 2.48 3.12
CA HIS A 16 9.76 1.55 4.20
C HIS A 16 9.67 0.13 3.65
N THR A 17 10.20 -0.85 4.39
CA THR A 17 10.15 -2.26 3.99
C THR A 17 9.62 -3.08 5.16
N GLU A 18 8.55 -3.82 4.92
CA GLU A 18 7.93 -4.69 5.90
C GLU A 18 7.91 -6.14 5.42
N LYS A 19 8.07 -7.07 6.37
CA LYS A 19 7.93 -8.50 6.10
C LYS A 19 6.48 -8.90 6.30
N LEU A 20 5.94 -9.68 5.38
CA LEU A 20 4.59 -10.22 5.54
C LEU A 20 4.61 -11.45 6.46
N PRO A 21 3.55 -11.69 7.26
CA PRO A 21 3.46 -12.84 8.14
C PRO A 21 3.58 -14.19 7.41
N GLU A 22 3.05 -14.28 6.18
CA GLU A 22 3.07 -15.51 5.37
C GLU A 22 4.35 -15.67 4.52
N GLY A 23 5.33 -14.78 4.72
CA GLY A 23 6.57 -14.77 3.96
C GLY A 23 6.58 -13.74 2.83
N GLY A 24 7.79 -13.45 2.35
CA GLY A 24 8.03 -12.32 1.46
C GLY A 24 8.08 -10.98 2.20
N SER A 25 8.16 -9.91 1.41
CA SER A 25 8.21 -8.53 1.91
C SER A 25 7.57 -7.57 0.94
N VAL A 26 7.12 -6.44 1.46
CA VAL A 26 6.65 -5.30 0.68
C VAL A 26 7.57 -4.12 0.93
N THR A 27 7.98 -3.43 -0.13
CA THR A 27 8.67 -2.15 -0.03
C THR A 27 7.72 -1.06 -0.52
N VAL A 28 7.53 -0.04 0.31
CA VAL A 28 6.67 1.10 0.03
C VAL A 28 7.52 2.35 -0.05
N LEU A 29 7.47 3.03 -1.20
CA LEU A 29 8.00 4.37 -1.39
C LEU A 29 6.83 5.34 -1.35
N SER A 30 6.94 6.43 -0.63
CA SER A 30 5.91 7.47 -0.59
C SER A 30 6.52 8.86 -0.63
N SER A 31 5.78 9.79 -1.23
CA SER A 31 6.05 11.23 -1.14
C SER A 31 4.73 11.95 -0.98
N LYS A 32 4.60 12.68 0.13
CA LYS A 32 3.43 13.50 0.40
C LYS A 32 3.37 14.69 -0.54
N SER A 33 4.49 15.33 -0.84
CA SER A 33 4.51 16.47 -1.76
C SER A 33 4.05 16.10 -3.17
N GLU A 34 4.40 14.90 -3.64
CA GLU A 34 3.98 14.38 -4.94
C GLU A 34 2.62 13.66 -4.93
N GLN A 35 2.11 13.33 -3.73
CA GLN A 35 0.91 12.49 -3.50
C GLN A 35 1.01 11.16 -4.26
N LEU A 36 2.16 10.50 -4.12
CA LEU A 36 2.47 9.23 -4.76
C LEU A 36 2.85 8.19 -3.72
N ILE A 37 2.38 6.97 -3.93
CA ILE A 37 2.81 5.78 -3.19
C ILE A 37 3.16 4.70 -4.20
N ARG A 38 4.31 4.07 -4.08
CA ARG A 38 4.70 2.92 -4.89
C ARG A 38 4.96 1.74 -3.99
N LEU A 39 4.19 0.68 -4.17
CA LEU A 39 4.39 -0.59 -3.51
C LEU A 39 5.12 -1.55 -4.45
N SER A 40 6.14 -2.23 -3.94
CA SER A 40 6.90 -3.27 -4.64
C SER A 40 6.91 -4.51 -3.76
N PRO A 41 6.12 -5.54 -4.10
CA PRO A 41 6.14 -6.81 -3.41
C PRO A 41 7.36 -7.62 -3.85
N LYS A 42 7.82 -8.50 -2.97
CA LYS A 42 8.93 -9.41 -3.25
C LYS A 42 8.70 -10.75 -2.56
N ASP A 43 8.80 -11.82 -3.34
CA ASP A 43 8.68 -13.21 -2.88
C ASP A 43 7.42 -13.44 -2.03
N ILE A 44 6.33 -12.72 -2.36
CA ILE A 44 5.05 -12.84 -1.64
C ILE A 44 4.36 -14.14 -2.04
N GLY A 45 3.78 -14.84 -1.06
CA GLY A 45 2.92 -15.98 -1.32
C GLY A 45 1.60 -15.57 -1.96
N GLN A 46 0.91 -16.51 -2.60
CA GLN A 46 -0.49 -16.29 -2.98
C GLN A 46 -1.37 -16.19 -1.74
N PRO A 47 -2.38 -15.30 -1.73
CA PRO A 47 -3.33 -15.25 -0.63
C PRO A 47 -4.07 -16.59 -0.50
N PRO A 48 -4.62 -16.91 0.69
CA PRO A 48 -5.44 -18.10 0.90
C PRO A 48 -6.59 -18.19 -0.12
N ALA A 49 -7.05 -19.42 -0.41
CA ALA A 49 -8.14 -19.63 -1.36
C ALA A 49 -9.40 -18.82 -0.98
N GLY A 50 -9.95 -18.08 -1.94
CA GLY A 50 -11.10 -17.19 -1.73
C GLY A 50 -10.77 -15.90 -0.99
N LYS A 51 -9.49 -15.52 -0.90
CA LYS A 51 -9.01 -14.26 -0.31
C LYS A 51 -8.20 -13.44 -1.29
N SER A 52 -8.11 -12.15 -1.04
CA SER A 52 -7.25 -11.21 -1.74
C SER A 52 -6.56 -10.30 -0.73
N MET A 53 -5.32 -9.90 -1.00
CA MET A 53 -4.69 -8.83 -0.23
C MET A 53 -5.13 -7.49 -0.80
N GLN A 54 -5.60 -6.58 0.05
CA GLN A 54 -6.09 -5.27 -0.36
C GLN A 54 -5.30 -4.17 0.33
N MET A 55 -4.99 -3.12 -0.42
CA MET A 55 -4.24 -1.96 0.02
C MET A 55 -5.19 -0.82 0.36
N TRP A 56 -4.81 -0.03 1.36
CA TRP A 56 -5.61 1.08 1.85
C TRP A 56 -4.74 2.30 2.14
N VAL A 57 -5.25 3.49 1.84
CA VAL A 57 -4.75 4.74 2.40
C VAL A 57 -5.70 5.15 3.50
N ILE A 58 -5.22 5.18 4.73
CA ILE A 58 -6.03 5.42 5.93
C ILE A 58 -5.73 6.82 6.42
N GLY A 59 -6.66 7.74 6.15
CA GLY A 59 -6.60 9.14 6.56
C GLY A 59 -7.57 9.45 7.70
N ALA A 60 -7.73 10.75 7.98
CA ALA A 60 -8.67 11.24 8.99
C ALA A 60 -10.14 10.89 8.68
N ASP A 61 -10.48 10.79 7.39
CA ASP A 61 -11.83 10.43 6.91
C ASP A 61 -12.08 8.91 6.89
N GLY A 62 -11.05 8.11 7.20
CA GLY A 62 -11.11 6.66 7.23
C GLY A 62 -10.26 5.98 6.14
N PRO A 63 -10.43 4.66 5.96
CA PRO A 63 -9.72 3.88 4.96
C PRO A 63 -10.31 4.08 3.56
N GLU A 64 -9.48 4.51 2.61
CA GLU A 64 -9.80 4.57 1.19
C GLU A 64 -9.13 3.41 0.44
N ASN A 65 -9.84 2.88 -0.56
CA ASN A 65 -9.41 1.68 -1.29
C ASN A 65 -8.31 2.03 -2.29
N ALA A 66 -7.09 1.56 -2.02
CA ALA A 66 -5.93 1.77 -2.88
C ALA A 66 -5.70 0.64 -3.91
N GLY A 67 -6.64 -0.32 -4.00
CA GLY A 67 -6.61 -1.43 -4.93
C GLY A 67 -6.17 -2.76 -4.31
N LEU A 68 -6.21 -3.82 -5.13
CA LEU A 68 -5.76 -5.16 -4.74
C LEU A 68 -4.26 -5.29 -4.98
N MET A 69 -3.55 -5.91 -4.04
CA MET A 69 -2.13 -6.19 -4.18
C MET A 69 -1.94 -7.37 -5.15
N ALA A 70 -1.00 -7.19 -6.08
CA ALA A 70 -0.52 -8.22 -7.01
C ALA A 70 0.95 -8.58 -6.68
N ASP A 71 1.52 -9.53 -7.42
CA ASP A 71 2.94 -9.88 -7.37
C ASP A 71 3.84 -8.91 -8.16
N GLU A 72 3.25 -7.90 -8.80
CA GLU A 72 3.94 -6.84 -9.53
C GLU A 72 3.93 -5.50 -8.76
N PRO A 73 4.93 -4.61 -8.99
CA PRO A 73 4.91 -3.27 -8.45
C PRO A 73 3.72 -2.46 -8.93
N VAL A 74 3.11 -1.70 -8.02
CA VAL A 74 1.96 -0.83 -8.30
C VAL A 74 2.23 0.58 -7.79
N THR A 75 1.84 1.57 -8.58
CA THR A 75 1.85 2.98 -8.18
C THR A 75 0.42 3.41 -7.90
N ILE A 76 0.17 3.90 -6.70
CA ILE A 76 -1.10 4.47 -6.26
C ILE A 76 -1.01 5.97 -6.43
N THR A 77 -2.00 6.52 -7.12
CA THR A 77 -2.15 7.95 -7.39
C THR A 77 -3.61 8.33 -7.17
N GLY A 78 -3.88 9.60 -6.86
CA GLY A 78 -5.24 10.12 -6.69
C GLY A 78 -5.78 10.07 -5.26
N GLU A 79 -5.26 9.16 -4.43
CA GLU A 79 -5.57 9.10 -3.00
C GLU A 79 -4.77 10.17 -2.24
N LYS A 80 -5.47 11.09 -1.57
CA LYS A 80 -4.78 12.15 -0.83
C LYS A 80 -4.39 11.68 0.55
N PHE A 81 -3.17 11.99 0.97
CA PHE A 81 -2.70 11.67 2.31
C PHE A 81 -1.91 12.83 2.93
N THR A 82 -1.96 12.89 4.26
CA THR A 82 -1.31 13.92 5.08
C THR A 82 -0.36 13.29 6.08
N ASP A 83 0.38 14.09 6.83
CA ASP A 83 1.15 13.57 7.95
C ASP A 83 0.21 12.87 8.95
N GLY A 84 0.55 11.64 9.33
CA GLY A 84 -0.26 10.79 10.20
C GLY A 84 -1.26 9.89 9.46
N SER A 85 -1.33 9.98 8.13
CA SER A 85 -1.97 8.93 7.32
C SER A 85 -1.17 7.63 7.39
N VAL A 86 -1.85 6.50 7.23
CA VAL A 86 -1.25 5.17 7.28
C VAL A 86 -1.56 4.42 6.00
N PHE A 87 -0.54 3.81 5.40
CA PHE A 87 -0.73 2.81 4.35
C PHE A 87 -0.92 1.43 4.99
N GLY A 88 -2.07 0.82 4.70
CA GLY A 88 -2.47 -0.47 5.27
C GLY A 88 -2.56 -1.57 4.21
N ILE A 89 -2.25 -2.82 4.58
CA ILE A 89 -2.57 -4.00 3.79
C ILE A 89 -3.37 -4.96 4.65
N THR A 90 -4.51 -5.44 4.16
CA THR A 90 -5.38 -6.40 4.87
C THR A 90 -5.62 -7.64 4.03
N VAL A 91 -6.14 -8.71 4.66
CA VAL A 91 -6.61 -9.91 3.96
C VAL A 91 -8.12 -9.85 3.87
N GLU A 92 -8.63 -9.71 2.66
CA GLU A 92 -10.04 -9.50 2.35
C GLU A 92 -10.64 -10.71 1.63
N PRO A 93 -11.98 -10.85 1.56
CA PRO A 93 -12.63 -11.75 0.62
C PRO A 93 -12.12 -11.54 -0.82
N GLU A 94 -12.23 -12.59 -1.64
CA GLU A 94 -11.89 -12.51 -3.07
C GLU A 94 -12.58 -11.33 -3.76
N GLY A 95 -11.81 -10.54 -4.52
CA GLY A 95 -12.28 -9.32 -5.17
C GLY A 95 -12.23 -8.07 -4.28
N GLY A 96 -11.85 -8.23 -3.01
CA GLY A 96 -11.72 -7.15 -2.04
C GLY A 96 -13.02 -6.76 -1.37
N SER A 97 -12.94 -5.67 -0.62
CA SER A 97 -13.99 -5.10 0.21
C SER A 97 -14.12 -3.60 -0.02
N LYS A 98 -15.27 -3.05 0.38
CA LYS A 98 -15.50 -1.59 0.41
C LYS A 98 -14.82 -0.90 1.60
N GLN A 99 -14.54 -1.65 2.65
CA GLN A 99 -13.83 -1.24 3.86
C GLN A 99 -13.05 -2.44 4.39
N PRO A 100 -11.96 -2.23 5.15
CA PRO A 100 -11.24 -3.31 5.81
C PRO A 100 -12.18 -4.24 6.59
N THR A 101 -12.07 -5.55 6.37
CA THR A 101 -12.81 -6.56 7.16
C THR A 101 -11.95 -7.26 8.20
N THR A 102 -10.63 -7.11 8.09
CA THR A 102 -9.63 -7.65 9.01
C THR A 102 -8.68 -6.54 9.47
N ASP A 103 -7.96 -6.81 10.57
CA ASP A 103 -6.90 -5.92 11.00
C ASP A 103 -5.76 -5.90 9.96
N PRO A 104 -5.08 -4.75 9.75
CA PRO A 104 -3.97 -4.68 8.81
C PRO A 104 -2.83 -5.61 9.21
N ILE A 105 -2.37 -6.42 8.25
CA ILE A 105 -1.16 -7.24 8.38
C ILE A 105 0.12 -6.41 8.15
N VAL A 106 -0.04 -5.24 7.53
CA VAL A 106 0.99 -4.20 7.37
C VAL A 106 0.33 -2.86 7.65
N ALA A 107 1.01 -2.01 8.40
CA ALA A 107 0.65 -0.61 8.64
C ALA A 107 1.93 0.24 8.62
N ILE A 108 1.99 1.21 7.71
CA ILE A 108 3.17 2.05 7.47
C ILE A 108 2.75 3.50 7.53
N ASP A 109 3.44 4.32 8.32
CA ASP A 109 3.19 5.75 8.37
C ASP A 109 3.60 6.42 7.04
N LEU A 110 2.69 7.22 6.48
CA LEU A 110 2.89 7.95 5.23
C LEU A 110 3.50 9.35 5.44
#